data_AF-A0A820QMZ0-F1
#
_entry.id   AF-A0A820QMZ0-F1
#
_cell.length_a   1.000
_cell.length_b   1.000
_cell.length_c   1.000
_cell.angle_alpha   90.00
_cell.angle_beta   90.00
_cell.angle_gamma   90.00
#
_symmetry.space_group_name_H-M   'P 1'
#
loop_
_entity.id
_entity.type
_entity.pdbx_description
1 polymer ?
#
loop_
_entity_poly.entity_id
_entity_poly.type
_entity_poly.pdbx_seq_one_letter_code
_entity_poly.pdbx_strand_id
1 'polypeptide(L)'
;GNNPYSVVLVDVNSDYKPDIIVANYGSANVGVLLNAGNGIFNAQTTYTVGNEPYSVAVVDVNNDYKPDIIVANYGSNTVSVLLHC
;
A
#
# COMPACT_ATOMS: atom_id res chain seq x y z
N GLY A 1 7.90 -6.81 3.42
CA GLY A 1 8.39 -6.55 4.79
C GLY A 1 8.15 -7.78 5.66
N ASN A 2 8.16 -7.61 7.00
CA ASN A 2 7.94 -8.71 7.95
C ASN A 2 6.46 -8.81 8.36
N ASN A 3 5.99 -10.03 8.63
CA ASN A 3 4.63 -10.34 9.11
C ASN A 3 3.52 -9.57 8.36
N PRO A 4 3.37 -9.74 7.02
CA PRO A 4 2.29 -9.08 6.29
C PRO A 4 0.91 -9.51 6.81
N TYR A 5 -0.01 -8.56 6.95
CA TYR A 5 -1.31 -8.80 7.61
C TYR A 5 -2.53 -8.47 6.73
N SER A 6 -2.42 -7.46 5.89
CA SER A 6 -3.51 -7.01 5.01
C SER A 6 -2.98 -6.75 3.60
N VAL A 7 -3.82 -7.03 2.60
CA VAL A 7 -3.51 -6.83 1.18
C VAL A 7 -4.72 -6.27 0.44
N VAL A 8 -4.47 -5.37 -0.51
CA VAL A 8 -5.47 -4.86 -1.47
C VAL A 8 -4.90 -4.87 -2.89
N LEU A 9 -5.79 -4.91 -3.87
CA LEU A 9 -5.47 -4.87 -5.29
C LEU A 9 -6.04 -3.59 -5.91
N VAL A 10 -5.19 -2.81 -6.58
CA VAL A 10 -5.55 -1.56 -7.26
C VAL A 10 -4.48 -1.24 -8.30
N ASP A 11 -4.86 -0.61 -9.41
CA ASP A 11 -3.90 -0.02 -10.33
C ASP A 11 -3.36 1.29 -9.73
N VAL A 12 -2.16 1.26 -9.15
CA VAL A 12 -1.60 2.43 -8.46
C VAL A 12 -0.78 3.31 -9.40
N ASN A 13 -0.28 2.76 -10.51
CA ASN A 13 0.60 3.45 -11.47
C ASN A 13 -0.10 3.87 -12.78
N SER A 14 -1.41 3.63 -12.90
CA SER A 14 -2.26 3.96 -14.06
C SER A 14 -1.88 3.22 -15.35
N ASP A 15 -1.44 1.96 -15.23
CA ASP A 15 -1.11 1.10 -16.37
C ASP A 15 -2.21 0.10 -16.75
N TYR A 16 -3.39 0.23 -16.13
CA TYR A 16 -4.56 -0.64 -16.25
C TYR A 16 -4.37 -2.07 -15.75
N LYS A 17 -3.37 -2.31 -14.88
CA LYS A 17 -3.14 -3.61 -14.26
C LYS A 17 -3.26 -3.48 -12.74
N PRO A 18 -4.02 -4.36 -12.07
CA PRO A 18 -4.04 -4.37 -10.61
C PRO A 18 -2.66 -4.70 -10.03
N ASP A 19 -2.13 -3.77 -9.24
CA ASP A 19 -0.94 -3.90 -8.43
C ASP A 19 -1.30 -4.42 -7.03
N ILE A 20 -0.30 -4.86 -6.27
CA ILE A 20 -0.49 -5.36 -4.90
C ILE A 20 0.02 -4.32 -3.90
N ILE A 21 -0.79 -4.00 -2.90
CA ILE A 21 -0.39 -3.19 -1.75
C ILE A 21 -0.53 -4.03 -0.48
N VAL A 22 0.52 -4.09 0.34
CA VAL A 22 0.60 -4.93 1.53
C VAL A 22 0.92 -4.09 2.77
N ALA A 23 0.14 -4.25 3.83
CA ALA A 23 0.50 -3.81 5.18
C ALA A 23 1.47 -4.81 5.81
N ASN A 24 2.72 -4.40 6.05
CA ASN A 24 3.70 -5.27 6.66
C ASN A 24 3.66 -5.08 8.19
N TYR A 25 2.73 -5.70 8.92
CA TYR A 25 2.53 -5.46 10.36
C TYR A 25 3.82 -5.51 11.19
N GLY A 26 4.73 -6.45 10.90
CA GLY A 26 6.02 -6.56 11.58
C GLY A 26 7.06 -5.52 11.14
N SER A 27 6.66 -4.51 10.36
CA SER A 27 7.50 -3.46 9.80
C SER A 27 6.74 -2.13 9.81
N ALA A 28 7.40 -1.00 10.08
CA ALA A 28 6.75 0.31 10.01
C ALA A 28 6.61 0.79 8.54
N ASN A 29 6.11 -0.07 7.65
CA ASN A 29 5.94 0.23 6.23
C ASN A 29 4.76 -0.52 5.60
N VAL A 30 4.24 0.07 4.53
CA VAL A 30 3.52 -0.67 3.49
C VAL A 30 4.48 -0.98 2.36
N GLY A 31 4.15 -1.97 1.53
CA GLY A 31 4.86 -2.08 0.26
C GLY A 31 3.95 -2.38 -0.91
N VAL A 32 4.42 -1.91 -2.06
CA VAL A 32 3.74 -1.89 -3.34
C VAL A 32 4.53 -2.79 -4.28
N LEU A 33 3.83 -3.73 -4.93
CA LEU A 33 4.41 -4.60 -5.95
C LEU A 33 3.65 -4.34 -7.25
N LEU A 34 4.37 -3.79 -8.24
CA LEU A 34 3.79 -3.45 -9.52
C LEU A 34 3.63 -4.68 -10.41
N ASN A 35 2.49 -4.80 -11.08
CA ASN A 35 2.17 -5.91 -11.96
C ASN A 35 2.88 -5.75 -13.32
N ALA A 36 3.77 -6.69 -13.65
CA ALA A 36 4.50 -6.65 -14.92
C ALA A 36 3.62 -7.07 -16.13
N GLY A 37 2.39 -7.55 -15.90
CA GLY A 37 1.43 -7.93 -16.93
C GLY A 37 1.64 -9.31 -17.56
N ASN A 38 2.62 -10.07 -17.06
CA ASN A 38 2.95 -11.43 -17.51
C ASN A 38 2.76 -12.47 -16.39
N GLY A 39 1.94 -12.15 -15.39
CA GLY A 39 1.74 -12.99 -14.20
C GLY A 39 2.85 -12.86 -13.14
N ILE A 40 3.79 -11.93 -13.33
CA ILE A 40 4.87 -11.63 -12.40
C ILE A 40 4.67 -10.22 -11.81
N PHE A 41 5.07 -10.04 -10.56
CA PHE A 41 5.14 -8.75 -9.90
C PHE A 41 6.59 -8.32 -9.71
N ASN A 42 6.85 -7.03 -9.85
CA ASN A 42 8.16 -6.44 -9.61
C ASN A 42 8.54 -6.52 -8.12
N ALA A 43 9.82 -6.27 -7.84
CA ALA A 43 10.30 -6.17 -6.47
C ALA A 43 9.49 -5.12 -5.68
N GLN A 44 9.28 -5.41 -4.39
CA GLN A 44 8.49 -4.55 -3.52
C GLN A 44 9.19 -3.20 -3.31
N THR A 45 8.50 -2.11 -3.64
CA THR A 45 8.83 -0.76 -3.15
C THR A 45 8.15 -0.56 -1.80
N THR A 46 8.86 -0.06 -0.80
CA THR A 46 8.30 0.16 0.55
C THR A 46 8.19 1.63 0.88
N TYR A 47 7.10 2.01 1.54
CA TYR A 47 6.84 3.36 2.01
C TYR A 47 6.63 3.35 3.52
N THR A 48 7.36 4.22 4.22
CA THR A 48 7.30 4.31 5.69
C THR A 48 5.94 4.80 6.16
N VAL A 49 5.40 4.13 7.18
CA VAL A 49 4.16 4.51 7.87
C VAL A 49 4.37 4.39 9.38
N GLY A 50 3.29 4.40 10.16
CA GLY A 50 3.36 4.12 11.60
C GLY A 50 3.71 2.66 11.93
N ASN A 51 3.90 2.39 13.22
CA ASN A 51 4.18 1.06 13.73
C ASN A 51 2.95 0.16 13.66
N GLU A 52 3.20 -1.13 13.43
CA GLU A 52 2.20 -2.20 13.33
C GLU A 52 1.04 -1.82 12.38
N PRO A 53 1.34 -1.53 11.10
CA PRO A 53 0.29 -1.27 10.11
C PRO A 53 -0.58 -2.53 9.96
N TYR A 54 -1.87 -2.39 10.24
CA TYR A 54 -2.79 -3.52 10.38
C TYR A 54 -3.67 -3.71 9.14
N SER A 55 -4.20 -2.61 8.60
CA SER A 55 -5.08 -2.63 7.43
C SER A 55 -4.74 -1.53 6.44
N VAL A 56 -4.87 -1.84 5.16
CA VAL A 56 -4.77 -0.90 4.05
C VAL A 56 -6.13 -0.70 3.39
N ALA A 57 -6.41 0.54 3.00
CA ALA A 57 -7.51 0.92 2.13
C ALA A 57 -6.99 1.85 1.04
N VAL A 58 -7.68 1.91 -0.09
CA VAL A 58 -7.29 2.72 -1.23
C VAL A 58 -8.48 3.49 -1.76
N VAL A 59 -8.31 4.79 -1.93
CA VAL A 59 -9.29 5.71 -2.51
C VAL A 59 -8.55 7.01 -2.84
N ASP A 60 -9.04 7.75 -3.83
CA ASP A 60 -8.62 9.13 -4.07
C ASP A 60 -9.19 10.02 -2.94
N VAL A 61 -8.33 10.48 -2.01
CA VAL A 61 -8.77 11.33 -0.89
C VAL A 61 -8.57 12.82 -1.18
N ASN A 62 -7.74 13.16 -2.16
CA ASN A 62 -7.33 14.53 -2.46
C ASN A 62 -7.99 15.10 -3.74
N ASN A 63 -8.80 14.29 -4.44
CA ASN A 63 -9.46 14.56 -5.72
C ASN A 63 -8.49 14.83 -6.89
N ASP A 64 -7.35 14.14 -6.95
CA ASP A 64 -6.39 14.23 -8.06
C ASP A 64 -6.58 13.13 -9.13
N TYR A 65 -7.64 12.32 -9.00
CA TYR A 65 -7.98 11.17 -9.84
C TYR A 65 -6.98 10.02 -9.77
N LYS A 66 -6.17 9.95 -8.71
CA LYS A 66 -5.22 8.88 -8.50
C LYS A 66 -5.48 8.20 -7.15
N PRO A 67 -5.21 6.89 -7.03
CA PRO A 67 -5.41 6.18 -5.77
C PRO A 67 -4.39 6.62 -4.73
N ASP A 68 -4.87 7.01 -3.56
CA ASP A 68 -4.06 7.23 -2.37
C ASP A 68 -4.14 6.02 -1.43
N ILE A 69 -3.07 5.77 -0.66
CA ILE A 69 -3.00 4.64 0.27
C ILE A 69 -3.30 5.14 1.69
N ILE A 70 -4.32 4.57 2.32
CA ILE A 70 -4.70 4.84 3.71
C ILE A 70 -4.33 3.63 4.55
N VAL A 71 -3.60 3.86 5.65
CA VAL A 71 -3.07 2.79 6.50
C VAL A 71 -3.46 3.04 7.95
N ALA A 72 -4.14 2.06 8.56
CA ALA A 72 -4.37 2.05 10.00
C ALA A 72 -3.13 1.50 10.71
N ASN A 73 -2.46 2.33 11.50
CA ASN A 73 -1.26 1.95 12.25
C ASN A 73 -1.67 1.61 13.68
N TYR A 74 -1.89 0.32 13.95
CA TYR A 74 -2.39 -0.17 15.23
C TYR A 74 -1.43 0.21 16.37
N GLY A 75 -0.14 -0.06 16.19
CA GLY A 75 0.87 0.15 17.23
C GLY A 75 1.21 1.62 17.47
N SER A 76 1.00 2.48 16.46
CA SER A 76 1.19 3.93 16.61
C SER A 76 -0.05 4.68 17.07
N ASN A 77 -1.24 4.07 17.08
CA ASN A 77 -2.52 4.75 17.28
C ASN A 77 -2.74 5.93 16.29
N THR A 78 -2.32 5.76 15.04
CA THR A 78 -2.45 6.79 13.99
C THR A 78 -2.99 6.21 12.70
N VAL A 79 -3.39 7.09 11.78
CA VAL A 79 -3.64 6.76 10.38
C VAL A 79 -2.59 7.47 9.53
N SER A 80 -1.97 6.74 8.61
CA SER A 80 -1.11 7.33 7.57
C SER A 80 -1.90 7.46 6.28
N VAL A 81 -1.72 8.58 5.58
CA VAL A 81 -2.22 8.80 4.23
C VAL A 81 -1.02 9.07 3.35
N LEU A 82 -0.81 8.22 2.36
CA LEU A 82 0.24 8.39 1.37
C LEU A 82 -0.43 8.84 0.09
N LEU A 83 -0.25 10.13 -0.21
CA LEU A 83 -0.72 10.69 -1.47
C LEU A 83 0.15 10.15 -2.60
N HIS A 84 -0.47 9.82 -3.72
CA HIS A 84 0.09 9.17 -4.90
C HIS A 84 1.62 8.96 -4.90
N CYS A 85 2.00 7.68 -4.82
CA CYS A 85 3.34 7.16 -4.52
C CYS A 85 4.06 6.55 -5.72
#